data_AF-A0A034V2S4-F1
#
_entry.id   AF-A0A034V2S4-F1
#
_cell.length_a   1.000
_cell.length_b   1.000
_cell.length_c   1.000
_cell.angle_alpha   90.00
_cell.angle_beta   90.00
_cell.angle_gamma   90.00
#
_symmetry.space_group_name_H-M   'P 1'
#
loop_
_entity.id
_entity.type
_entity.pdbx_description
1 polymer ?
#
loop_
_entity_poly.entity_id
_entity_poly.type
_entity_poly.pdbx_seq_one_letter_code
_entity_poly.pdbx_strand_id
1 'polypeptide(L)'
;ELAKKKVIKIQQNFDFYDEIRQLRNGKVLDRKNKLSTLYPFVDEDGILRVGGRLQNSEIAYNTKHPIILTNCDLSKLIIQEAHKTTLHGGIELMRTHIRNEYWIIRIRSQLKQYVRKCVRCARYNQEVMTQLMGNLPPYRVIPNHPFNNVGVDYTGPLQIRCSKGRGQKSYKGYIAVFVCMTTKAIHLEAVSDLSTEVFLAALRRFFARRG
;
A
#
# COMPACT_ATOMS: atom_id res chain seq x y z
N GLU A 1 1.01 -34.32 10.37
CA GLU A 1 1.87 -34.98 9.37
C GLU A 1 1.08 -35.89 8.40
N LEU A 2 0.54 -37.05 8.82
CA LEU A 2 -0.06 -38.04 7.91
C LEU A 2 -1.27 -37.53 7.08
N ALA A 3 -2.18 -36.78 7.69
CA ALA A 3 -3.35 -36.24 7.01
C ALA A 3 -2.98 -35.25 5.89
N LYS A 4 -1.98 -34.40 6.13
CA LYS A 4 -1.45 -33.41 5.18
C LYS A 4 -0.92 -34.11 3.92
N LYS A 5 -0.09 -35.15 4.11
CA LYS A 5 0.45 -35.97 3.00
C LYS A 5 -0.67 -36.64 2.20
N LYS A 6 -1.69 -37.17 2.86
CA LYS A 6 -2.83 -37.85 2.19
C LYS A 6 -3.63 -36.88 1.31
N VAL A 7 -3.93 -35.67 1.80
CA VAL A 7 -4.63 -34.63 1.02
C VAL A 7 -3.81 -34.21 -0.20
N ILE A 8 -2.50 -34.00 -0.03
CA ILE A 8 -1.60 -33.67 -1.14
C ILE A 8 -1.62 -34.77 -2.20
N LYS A 9 -1.54 -36.04 -1.78
CA LYS A 9 -1.55 -37.19 -2.69
C LYS A 9 -2.86 -37.29 -3.48
N ILE A 10 -4.00 -37.05 -2.84
CA ILE A 10 -5.30 -37.01 -3.51
C ILE A 10 -5.33 -35.89 -4.55
N GLN A 11 -4.91 -34.69 -4.18
CA GLN A 11 -4.89 -33.54 -5.10
C GLN A 11 -3.94 -33.77 -6.29
N GLN A 12 -2.74 -34.31 -6.04
CA GLN A 12 -1.78 -34.62 -7.08
C GLN A 12 -2.26 -35.73 -8.02
N ASN A 13 -2.93 -36.76 -7.50
CA ASN A 13 -3.55 -37.78 -8.34
C ASN A 13 -4.68 -37.21 -9.21
N PHE A 14 -5.38 -36.16 -8.76
CA PHE A 14 -6.39 -35.49 -9.57
C PHE A 14 -5.75 -34.64 -10.68
N ASP A 15 -4.68 -33.90 -10.36
CA ASP A 15 -4.06 -32.94 -11.29
C ASP A 15 -3.02 -33.56 -12.25
N PHE A 16 -2.31 -34.61 -11.82
CA PHE A 16 -1.12 -35.15 -12.47
C PHE A 16 -1.15 -36.69 -12.59
N TYR A 17 -2.33 -37.28 -12.76
CA TYR A 17 -2.50 -38.73 -12.79
C TYR A 17 -1.56 -39.43 -13.79
N ASP A 18 -1.52 -38.94 -15.02
CA ASP A 18 -0.74 -39.54 -16.11
C ASP A 18 0.76 -39.36 -15.88
N GLU A 19 1.19 -38.20 -15.41
CA GLU A 19 2.59 -37.93 -15.10
C GLU A 19 3.10 -38.81 -13.96
N ILE A 20 2.31 -38.96 -12.89
CA ILE A 20 2.65 -39.83 -11.76
C ILE A 20 2.74 -41.29 -12.23
N ARG A 21 1.81 -41.75 -13.07
CA ARG A 21 1.82 -43.10 -13.62
C ARG A 21 3.05 -43.35 -14.50
N GLN A 22 3.43 -42.40 -15.34
CA GLN A 22 4.63 -42.51 -16.19
C GLN A 22 5.91 -42.56 -15.36
N LEU A 23 6.05 -41.67 -14.37
CA LEU A 23 7.22 -41.61 -13.51
C LEU A 23 7.37 -42.86 -12.64
N ARG A 24 6.26 -43.43 -12.13
CA ARG A 24 6.29 -44.70 -11.40
C ARG A 24 6.76 -45.88 -12.25
N ASN A 25 6.48 -45.84 -13.55
CA ASN A 25 6.93 -46.85 -14.50
C ASN A 25 8.37 -46.61 -14.99
N GLY A 26 9.12 -45.69 -14.37
CA GLY A 26 10.50 -45.35 -14.75
C GLY A 26 10.62 -44.59 -16.07
N LYS A 27 9.50 -44.10 -16.64
CA LYS A 27 9.52 -43.32 -17.88
C LYS A 27 9.76 -41.85 -17.60
N VAL A 28 10.60 -41.23 -18.42
CA VAL A 28 10.83 -39.78 -18.38
C VAL A 28 9.65 -39.07 -19.07
N LEU A 29 9.17 -37.98 -18.49
CA LEU A 29 8.11 -37.16 -19.08
C LEU A 29 8.56 -36.57 -20.42
N ASP A 30 7.63 -36.47 -21.38
CA ASP A 30 7.88 -35.82 -22.66
C ASP A 30 8.32 -34.35 -22.46
N ARG A 31 9.23 -33.87 -23.32
CA ARG A 31 9.77 -32.50 -23.30
C ARG A 31 8.68 -31.44 -23.48
N LYS A 32 7.54 -31.79 -24.08
CA LYS A 32 6.37 -30.91 -24.21
C LYS A 32 5.61 -30.71 -22.89
N ASN A 33 5.81 -31.57 -21.90
CA ASN A 33 5.13 -31.44 -20.62
C ASN A 33 5.71 -30.26 -19.82
N LYS A 34 4.83 -29.44 -19.24
CA LYS A 34 5.18 -28.27 -18.41
C LYS A 34 6.07 -28.65 -17.21
N LEU A 35 5.92 -29.88 -16.71
CA LEU A 35 6.67 -30.37 -15.56
C LEU A 35 8.07 -30.88 -15.93
N SER A 36 8.35 -31.20 -17.20
CA SER A 36 9.64 -31.79 -17.62
C SER A 36 10.84 -30.93 -17.20
N THR A 37 10.69 -29.60 -17.25
CA THR A 37 11.72 -28.63 -16.84
C THR A 37 12.07 -28.67 -15.35
N LEU A 38 11.20 -29.26 -14.52
CA LEU A 38 11.39 -29.40 -13.08
C LEU A 38 12.05 -30.72 -12.69
N TYR A 39 12.42 -31.56 -13.67
CA TYR A 39 12.96 -32.91 -13.46
C TYR A 39 12.19 -33.68 -12.37
N PRO A 40 10.86 -33.87 -12.54
CA PRO A 40 10.01 -34.32 -11.45
C PRO A 40 10.24 -35.81 -11.18
N PHE A 41 10.12 -36.18 -9.91
CA PHE A 41 10.18 -37.58 -9.48
C PHE A 41 9.12 -37.84 -8.41
N VAL A 42 8.84 -39.12 -8.17
CA VAL A 42 7.90 -39.57 -7.13
C VAL A 42 8.72 -40.07 -5.95
N ASP A 43 8.44 -39.58 -4.75
CA ASP A 43 9.10 -40.02 -3.51
C ASP A 43 8.55 -41.36 -2.99
N GLU A 44 9.14 -41.87 -1.90
CA GLU A 44 8.72 -43.11 -1.23
C GLU A 44 7.27 -43.07 -0.73
N ASP A 45 6.77 -41.89 -0.38
CA ASP A 45 5.37 -41.66 0.02
C ASP A 45 4.40 -41.64 -1.18
N GLY A 46 4.92 -41.65 -2.41
CA GLY A 46 4.15 -41.59 -3.64
C GLY A 46 3.71 -40.18 -4.04
N ILE A 47 4.41 -39.14 -3.56
CA ILE A 47 4.18 -37.71 -3.79
C ILE A 47 5.10 -37.21 -4.91
N LEU A 48 4.55 -36.40 -5.81
CA LEU A 48 5.26 -35.76 -6.90
C LEU A 48 6.07 -34.55 -6.39
N ARG A 49 7.39 -34.56 -6.63
CA ARG A 49 8.33 -33.53 -6.17
C ARG A 49 9.25 -33.03 -7.28
N VAL A 50 9.82 -31.85 -7.06
CA VAL A 50 10.81 -31.23 -7.94
C VAL A 50 12.18 -31.88 -7.73
N GLY A 51 12.82 -32.31 -8.82
CA GLY A 51 14.22 -32.70 -8.84
C GLY A 51 15.14 -31.49 -8.95
N GLY A 52 16.42 -31.65 -8.61
CA GLY A 52 17.35 -30.53 -8.68
C GLY A 52 18.80 -30.89 -8.36
N ARG A 53 19.66 -29.89 -8.48
CA ARG A 53 21.13 -30.01 -8.30
C ARG A 53 21.58 -29.96 -6.83
N LEU A 54 20.64 -29.75 -5.90
CA LEU A 54 20.93 -29.56 -4.48
C LEU A 54 20.87 -30.86 -3.65
N GLN A 55 20.85 -32.03 -4.30
CA GLN A 55 20.75 -33.34 -3.63
C GLN A 55 21.82 -33.54 -2.54
N ASN A 56 23.06 -33.14 -2.84
CA ASN A 56 24.22 -33.29 -1.95
C ASN A 56 24.40 -32.16 -0.91
N SER A 57 23.49 -31.18 -0.85
CA SER A 57 23.58 -30.11 0.15
C SER A 57 23.15 -30.58 1.54
N GLU A 58 23.46 -29.86 2.62
CA GLU A 58 22.98 -30.19 3.99
C GLU A 58 21.57 -29.65 4.30
N ILE A 59 20.85 -29.19 3.27
CA ILE A 59 19.53 -28.56 3.43
C ILE A 59 18.46 -29.63 3.73
N ALA A 60 17.40 -29.26 4.43
CA ALA A 60 16.23 -30.10 4.66
C ALA A 60 15.64 -30.68 3.35
N TYR A 61 15.17 -31.92 3.41
CA TYR A 61 14.69 -32.68 2.25
C TYR A 61 13.56 -31.96 1.49
N ASN A 62 12.58 -31.39 2.19
CA ASN A 62 11.47 -30.68 1.56
C ASN A 62 11.92 -29.42 0.80
N THR A 63 12.97 -28.75 1.28
CA THR A 63 13.54 -27.57 0.60
C THR A 63 14.35 -27.98 -0.63
N LYS A 64 15.04 -29.13 -0.58
CA LYS A 64 15.72 -29.70 -1.76
C LYS A 64 14.73 -30.15 -2.82
N HIS A 65 13.65 -30.79 -2.38
CA HIS A 65 12.65 -31.46 -3.22
C HIS A 65 11.24 -30.99 -2.86
N PRO A 66 10.89 -29.73 -3.21
CA PRO A 66 9.59 -29.18 -2.89
C PRO A 66 8.47 -29.93 -3.64
N ILE A 67 7.32 -30.03 -2.98
CA ILE A 67 6.14 -30.75 -3.47
C ILE A 67 5.47 -29.97 -4.58
N ILE A 68 5.25 -30.59 -5.73
CA ILE A 68 4.64 -29.92 -6.89
C ILE A 68 3.13 -29.81 -6.69
N LEU A 69 2.59 -28.59 -6.83
CA LEU A 69 1.14 -28.32 -6.74
C LEU A 69 0.69 -27.42 -7.89
N THR A 70 -0.55 -27.59 -8.32
CA THR A 70 -1.22 -26.66 -9.24
C THR A 70 -1.89 -25.51 -8.48
N ASN A 71 -2.58 -24.63 -9.21
CA ASN A 71 -3.53 -23.68 -8.64
C ASN A 71 -4.82 -24.40 -8.23
N CYS A 72 -4.82 -25.01 -7.05
CA CYS A 72 -5.96 -25.68 -6.44
C CYS A 72 -6.38 -25.01 -5.12
N ASP A 73 -7.48 -25.45 -4.51
CA ASP A 73 -7.94 -24.87 -3.23
C ASP A 73 -6.94 -25.08 -2.09
N LEU A 74 -6.20 -26.20 -2.10
CA LEU A 74 -5.09 -26.42 -1.17
C LEU A 74 -4.02 -25.34 -1.32
N SER A 75 -3.68 -24.94 -2.54
CA SER A 75 -2.70 -23.87 -2.80
C SER A 75 -3.15 -22.51 -2.24
N LYS A 76 -4.46 -22.22 -2.27
CA LYS A 76 -5.03 -21.00 -1.69
C LYS A 76 -4.89 -20.99 -0.17
N LEU A 77 -5.15 -22.12 0.48
CA LEU A 77 -4.96 -22.27 1.93
C LEU A 77 -3.49 -22.11 2.34
N ILE A 78 -2.56 -22.71 1.59
CA ILE A 78 -1.11 -22.56 1.81
C ILE A 78 -0.70 -21.09 1.65
N ILE A 79 -1.21 -20.38 0.64
CA ILE A 79 -0.95 -18.95 0.45
C ILE A 79 -1.49 -18.12 1.61
N GLN A 80 -2.70 -18.44 2.10
CA GLN A 80 -3.31 -17.76 3.24
C GLN A 80 -2.51 -17.96 4.53
N GLU A 81 -2.06 -19.18 4.79
CA GLU A 81 -1.19 -19.51 5.92
C GLU A 81 0.13 -18.75 5.81
N ALA A 82 0.83 -18.87 4.68
CA ALA A 82 2.09 -18.17 4.45
C ALA A 82 1.94 -16.66 4.63
N HIS A 83 0.82 -16.08 4.20
CA HIS A 83 0.55 -14.65 4.41
C HIS A 83 0.48 -14.25 5.87
N LYS A 84 -0.14 -15.08 6.72
CA LYS A 84 -0.24 -14.84 8.17
C LYS A 84 1.10 -15.09 8.85
N THR A 85 1.78 -16.20 8.53
CA THR A 85 3.07 -16.59 9.13
C THR A 85 4.17 -15.58 8.81
N THR A 86 4.20 -15.06 7.58
CA THR A 86 5.14 -13.99 7.18
C THR A 86 4.70 -12.59 7.59
N LEU A 87 3.68 -12.47 8.45
CA LEU A 87 3.16 -11.20 8.97
C LEU A 87 2.81 -10.18 7.87
N HIS A 88 2.04 -10.59 6.87
CA HIS A 88 1.70 -9.76 5.70
C HIS A 88 2.93 -9.37 4.86
N GLY A 89 3.95 -10.23 4.85
CA GLY A 89 5.17 -10.05 4.09
C GLY A 89 4.94 -9.81 2.60
N GLY A 90 5.94 -9.20 1.95
CA GLY A 90 5.92 -9.00 0.51
C GLY A 90 5.84 -10.30 -0.28
N ILE A 91 5.49 -10.20 -1.56
CA ILE A 91 5.30 -11.35 -2.47
C ILE A 91 6.53 -12.26 -2.48
N GLU A 92 7.73 -11.69 -2.45
CA GLU A 92 8.97 -12.48 -2.53
C GLU A 92 9.26 -13.24 -1.23
N LEU A 93 8.99 -12.62 -0.07
CA LEU A 93 9.12 -13.30 1.22
C LEU A 93 8.14 -14.47 1.32
N MET A 94 6.88 -14.25 0.97
CA MET A 94 5.86 -15.31 0.93
C MET A 94 6.28 -16.44 -0.04
N ARG A 95 6.78 -16.09 -1.22
CA ARG A 95 7.23 -17.07 -2.22
C ARG A 95 8.39 -17.92 -1.70
N THR A 96 9.38 -17.31 -1.07
CA THR A 96 10.53 -18.03 -0.50
C THR A 96 10.08 -18.94 0.65
N HIS A 97 9.21 -18.45 1.54
CA HIS A 97 8.64 -19.27 2.61
C HIS A 97 7.90 -20.50 2.06
N ILE A 98 7.05 -20.32 1.05
CA ILE A 98 6.32 -21.42 0.43
C ILE A 98 7.27 -22.39 -0.28
N ARG A 99 8.33 -21.89 -0.94
CA ARG A 99 9.32 -22.72 -1.65
C ARG A 99 10.12 -23.67 -0.77
N ASN A 100 10.15 -23.45 0.54
CA ASN A 100 10.78 -24.38 1.47
C ASN A 100 10.06 -25.74 1.53
N GLU A 101 8.77 -25.80 1.18
CA GLU A 101 8.00 -27.05 1.18
C GLU A 101 7.30 -27.34 -0.15
N TYR A 102 6.93 -26.30 -0.91
CA TYR A 102 6.02 -26.41 -2.04
C TYR A 102 6.51 -25.67 -3.28
N TRP A 103 6.30 -26.32 -4.42
CA TRP A 103 6.46 -25.75 -5.74
C TRP A 103 5.09 -25.59 -6.41
N ILE A 104 4.41 -24.48 -6.11
CA ILE A 104 3.15 -24.15 -6.76
C ILE A 104 3.42 -23.55 -8.15
N ILE A 105 2.85 -24.15 -9.19
CA ILE A 105 3.00 -23.68 -10.56
C ILE A 105 2.37 -22.29 -10.71
N ARG A 106 3.15 -21.33 -11.23
CA ARG A 106 2.73 -19.92 -11.43
C ARG A 106 2.33 -19.19 -10.12
N ILE A 107 2.94 -19.55 -8.99
CA ILE A 107 2.63 -18.98 -7.66
C ILE A 107 2.62 -17.44 -7.59
N ARG A 108 3.48 -16.75 -8.36
CA ARG A 108 3.62 -15.28 -8.29
C ARG A 108 2.32 -14.55 -8.63
N SER A 109 1.55 -15.03 -9.61
CA SER A 109 0.28 -14.39 -9.97
C SER A 109 -0.77 -14.58 -8.87
N GLN A 110 -0.83 -15.78 -8.28
CA GLN A 110 -1.73 -16.08 -7.16
C GLN A 110 -1.40 -15.24 -5.92
N LEU A 111 -0.11 -15.11 -5.57
CA LEU A 111 0.34 -14.27 -4.46
C LEU A 111 -0.06 -12.81 -4.68
N LYS A 112 0.18 -12.26 -5.88
CA LYS A 112 -0.26 -10.90 -6.23
C LYS A 112 -1.77 -10.73 -6.08
N GLN A 113 -2.55 -11.69 -6.57
CA GLN A 113 -4.01 -11.65 -6.47
C GLN A 113 -4.48 -11.69 -5.01
N TYR A 114 -3.86 -12.55 -4.20
CA TYR A 114 -4.20 -12.70 -2.79
C TYR A 114 -3.86 -11.44 -1.98
N VAL A 115 -2.64 -10.90 -2.13
CA VAL A 115 -2.18 -9.69 -1.43
C VAL A 115 -3.06 -8.48 -1.80
N ARG A 116 -3.46 -8.35 -3.07
CA ARG A 116 -4.38 -7.27 -3.51
C ARG A 116 -5.76 -7.35 -2.85
N LYS A 117 -6.25 -8.56 -2.54
CA LYS A 117 -7.53 -8.76 -1.85
C LYS A 117 -7.43 -8.58 -0.33
N CYS A 118 -6.23 -8.56 0.23
CA CYS A 118 -6.04 -8.40 1.67
C CYS A 118 -6.26 -6.94 2.08
N VAL A 119 -7.27 -6.69 2.92
CA VAL A 119 -7.61 -5.35 3.42
C VAL A 119 -6.46 -4.70 4.19
N ARG A 120 -5.74 -5.47 5.03
CA ARG A 120 -4.58 -4.95 5.78
C ARG A 120 -3.48 -4.49 4.82
N CYS A 121 -3.06 -5.34 3.89
CA CYS A 121 -2.04 -4.97 2.90
C CYS A 121 -2.50 -3.80 2.03
N ALA A 122 -3.76 -3.79 1.60
CA ALA A 122 -4.30 -2.69 0.82
C ALA A 122 -4.21 -1.37 1.58
N ARG A 123 -4.55 -1.35 2.88
CA ARG A 123 -4.48 -0.16 3.72
C ARG A 123 -3.04 0.33 3.94
N TYR A 124 -2.11 -0.58 4.26
CA TYR A 124 -0.73 -0.20 4.59
C TYR A 124 0.14 0.08 3.35
N ASN A 125 -0.18 -0.51 2.19
CA ASN A 125 0.52 -0.26 0.94
C ASN A 125 -0.13 0.84 0.08
N GLN A 126 -1.02 1.66 0.63
CA GLN A 126 -1.55 2.80 -0.12
C GLN A 126 -0.44 3.81 -0.35
N GLU A 127 -0.10 4.04 -1.61
CA GLU A 127 0.71 5.19 -2.00
C GLU A 127 -0.12 6.46 -1.82
N VAL A 128 0.52 7.53 -1.34
CA VAL A 128 -0.11 8.85 -1.25
C VAL A 128 -0.48 9.27 -2.67
N MET A 129 -1.76 9.48 -2.92
CA MET A 129 -2.23 9.97 -4.22
C MET A 129 -1.58 11.33 -4.49
N THR A 130 -0.78 11.40 -5.55
CA THR A 130 -0.23 12.67 -6.02
C THR A 130 -1.32 13.37 -6.84
N GLN A 131 -1.75 14.53 -6.37
CA GLN A 131 -2.66 15.38 -7.14
C GLN A 131 -1.83 16.20 -8.12
N LEU A 132 -2.28 16.30 -9.38
CA LEU A 132 -1.73 17.28 -10.31
C LEU A 132 -2.01 18.67 -9.74
N MET A 133 -0.97 19.47 -9.50
CA MET A 133 -1.14 20.84 -9.04
C MET A 133 -1.90 21.63 -10.10
N GLY A 134 -3.02 22.24 -9.72
CA GLY A 134 -3.80 23.08 -10.62
C GLY A 134 -3.01 24.31 -11.08
N ASN A 135 -3.33 24.80 -12.29
CA ASN A 135 -2.75 26.04 -12.79
C ASN A 135 -3.06 27.20 -11.83
N LEU A 136 -2.05 28.02 -11.56
CA LEU A 136 -2.23 29.21 -10.73
C LEU A 136 -3.14 30.21 -11.46
N PRO A 137 -4.03 30.89 -10.73
CA PRO A 137 -4.94 31.86 -11.33
C PRO A 137 -4.17 33.09 -11.84
N PRO A 138 -4.69 33.79 -12.89
CA PRO A 138 -4.02 34.93 -13.52
C PRO A 138 -3.57 36.02 -12.53
N TYR A 139 -4.40 36.33 -11.52
CA TYR A 139 -4.09 37.35 -10.50
C TYR A 139 -2.90 37.02 -9.59
N ARG A 140 -2.37 35.78 -9.62
CA ARG A 140 -1.16 35.37 -8.91
C ARG A 140 0.10 35.47 -9.79
N VAL A 141 -0.07 35.44 -11.11
CA VAL A 141 1.05 35.31 -12.07
C VAL A 141 1.24 36.55 -12.93
N ILE A 142 0.18 37.33 -13.17
CA ILE A 142 0.24 38.59 -13.92
C ILE A 142 0.64 39.72 -12.97
N PRO A 143 1.73 40.44 -13.24
CA PRO A 143 2.12 41.63 -12.47
C PRO A 143 1.01 42.69 -12.51
N ASN A 144 0.69 43.27 -11.36
CA ASN A 144 -0.31 44.32 -11.20
C ASN A 144 0.08 45.25 -10.03
N HIS A 145 -0.67 46.32 -9.80
CA HIS A 145 -0.43 47.20 -8.66
C HIS A 145 -0.61 46.46 -7.33
N PRO A 146 0.22 46.76 -6.30
CA PRO A 146 0.07 46.17 -4.98
C PRO A 146 -1.36 46.35 -4.43
N PHE A 147 -1.88 45.32 -3.77
CA PHE A 147 -3.23 45.29 -3.19
C PHE A 147 -4.41 45.39 -4.19
N ASN A 148 -4.18 45.32 -5.50
CA ASN A 148 -5.26 45.28 -6.48
C ASN A 148 -6.07 43.96 -6.42
N ASN A 149 -5.40 42.84 -6.16
CA ASN A 149 -6.02 41.54 -5.92
C ASN A 149 -5.58 41.04 -4.55
N VAL A 150 -6.52 40.81 -3.64
CA VAL A 150 -6.23 40.47 -2.24
C VAL A 150 -6.99 39.22 -1.84
N GLY A 151 -6.26 38.26 -1.26
CA GLY A 151 -6.88 37.16 -0.53
C GLY A 151 -7.12 37.60 0.91
N VAL A 152 -8.29 37.28 1.43
CA VAL A 152 -8.65 37.54 2.82
C VAL A 152 -8.81 36.21 3.52
N ASP A 153 -8.21 36.10 4.68
CA ASP A 153 -8.44 34.97 5.60
C ASP A 153 -8.48 35.48 7.04
N TYR A 154 -8.99 34.66 7.94
CA TYR A 154 -9.02 34.94 9.36
C TYR A 154 -8.15 33.95 10.11
N THR A 155 -7.33 34.45 11.02
CA THR A 155 -6.61 33.61 11.98
C THR A 155 -7.14 33.85 13.38
N GLY A 156 -7.25 32.77 14.16
CA GLY A 156 -7.71 32.82 15.54
C GLY A 156 -8.22 31.48 16.07
N PRO A 157 -8.72 31.44 17.31
CA PRO A 157 -8.95 32.59 18.19
C PRO A 157 -7.77 32.96 19.10
N LEU A 158 -7.57 34.26 19.30
CA LEU A 158 -6.55 34.82 20.18
C LEU A 158 -7.20 35.55 21.37
N GLN A 159 -6.52 35.55 22.51
CA GLN A 159 -6.95 36.32 23.68
C GLN A 159 -6.39 37.74 23.57
N ILE A 160 -7.24 38.70 23.22
CA ILE A 160 -6.89 40.11 23.05
C ILE A 160 -7.21 40.87 24.35
N ARG A 161 -6.36 41.83 24.70
CA ARG A 161 -6.60 42.77 25.81
C ARG A 161 -6.60 44.19 25.24
N CYS A 162 -7.60 45.00 25.61
CA CYS A 162 -7.68 46.40 25.17
C CYS A 162 -6.61 47.29 25.82
N SER A 163 -6.12 46.93 27.01
CA SER A 163 -5.14 47.73 27.74
C SER A 163 -4.21 46.87 28.59
N LYS A 164 -3.06 47.44 28.95
CA LYS A 164 -2.09 46.83 29.89
C LYS A 164 -2.56 47.08 31.32
N GLY A 165 -2.35 46.12 32.23
CA GLY A 165 -2.63 46.28 33.66
C GLY A 165 -3.28 45.05 34.31
N ARG A 166 -3.18 44.97 35.64
CA ARG A 166 -3.80 43.91 36.44
C ARG A 166 -5.32 44.15 36.49
N GLY A 167 -6.13 43.10 36.27
CA GLY A 167 -7.60 43.17 36.27
C GLY A 167 -8.27 43.42 34.91
N GLN A 168 -7.49 43.61 33.82
CA GLN A 168 -8.04 43.75 32.48
C GLN A 168 -8.48 42.39 31.92
N LYS A 169 -9.77 42.25 31.62
CA LYS A 169 -10.34 41.02 31.05
C LYS A 169 -9.83 40.84 29.62
N SER A 170 -9.34 39.65 29.30
CA SER A 170 -9.10 39.26 27.92
C SER A 170 -10.40 38.81 27.27
N TYR A 171 -10.54 39.09 25.98
CA TYR A 171 -11.65 38.61 25.16
C TYR A 171 -11.12 37.87 23.96
N LYS A 172 -11.95 36.99 23.42
CA LYS A 172 -11.67 36.27 22.19
C LYS A 172 -11.70 37.26 21.04
N GLY A 173 -10.63 37.32 20.27
CA GLY A 173 -10.56 38.11 19.05
C GLY A 173 -9.83 37.35 17.95
N TYR A 174 -9.82 37.95 16.77
CA TYR A 174 -9.30 37.37 15.55
C TYR A 174 -8.44 38.40 14.82
N ILE A 175 -7.65 37.92 13.87
CA ILE A 175 -6.88 38.79 12.98
C ILE A 175 -7.36 38.52 11.55
N ALA A 176 -7.86 39.55 10.89
CA ALA A 176 -8.11 39.52 9.46
C ALA A 176 -6.76 39.72 8.74
N VAL A 177 -6.42 38.74 7.90
CA VAL A 177 -5.18 38.65 7.13
C VAL A 177 -5.50 38.98 5.68
N PHE A 178 -5.04 40.13 5.23
CA PHE A 178 -5.15 40.58 3.85
C PHE A 178 -3.81 40.31 3.15
N VAL A 179 -3.79 39.41 2.17
CA VAL A 179 -2.59 39.03 1.41
C VAL A 179 -2.70 39.54 -0.01
N CYS A 180 -1.79 40.42 -0.41
CA CYS A 180 -1.67 40.87 -1.79
C CYS A 180 -1.27 39.68 -2.69
N MET A 181 -2.07 39.39 -3.73
CA MET A 181 -1.83 38.25 -4.62
C MET A 181 -0.62 38.47 -5.52
N THR A 182 -0.29 39.72 -5.85
CA THR A 182 0.84 40.09 -6.69
C THR A 182 2.17 40.08 -5.93
N THR A 183 2.26 40.80 -4.80
CA THR A 183 3.53 41.00 -4.07
C THR A 183 3.71 40.09 -2.85
N LYS A 184 2.65 39.38 -2.44
CA LYS A 184 2.59 38.63 -1.16
C LYS A 184 2.75 39.49 0.09
N ALA A 185 2.64 40.81 -0.03
CA ALA A 185 2.59 41.70 1.12
C ALA A 185 1.36 41.40 1.98
N ILE A 186 1.55 41.34 3.30
CA ILE A 186 0.51 41.01 4.27
C ILE A 186 0.12 42.27 5.03
N HIS A 187 -1.18 42.52 5.13
CA HIS A 187 -1.76 43.53 6.01
C HIS A 187 -2.65 42.86 7.05
N LEU A 188 -2.44 43.18 8.32
CA LEU A 188 -3.13 42.56 9.44
C LEU A 188 -4.03 43.58 10.13
N GLU A 189 -5.30 43.19 10.36
CA GLU A 189 -6.27 43.97 11.11
C GLU A 189 -6.79 43.16 12.29
N ALA A 190 -6.77 43.74 13.49
CA ALA A 190 -7.40 43.11 14.65
C ALA A 190 -8.93 43.28 14.58
N VAL A 191 -9.66 42.21 14.88
CA VAL A 191 -11.11 42.10 14.76
C VAL A 191 -11.66 41.44 16.03
N SER A 192 -12.76 41.96 16.57
CA SER A 192 -13.37 41.44 17.81
C SER A 192 -14.10 40.12 17.60
N ASP A 193 -14.75 39.93 16.45
CA ASP A 193 -15.52 38.73 16.12
C ASP A 193 -15.42 38.37 14.63
N LEU A 194 -16.13 37.33 14.21
CA LEU A 194 -16.23 36.88 12.81
C LEU A 194 -17.52 37.39 12.14
N SER A 195 -18.14 38.44 12.68
CA SER A 195 -19.36 39.00 12.10
C SER A 195 -19.04 39.83 10.85
N THR A 196 -20.03 39.93 9.96
CA THR A 196 -19.92 40.73 8.73
C THR A 196 -19.68 42.21 9.03
N GLU A 197 -20.29 42.75 10.09
CA GLU A 197 -20.16 44.16 10.45
C GLU A 197 -18.72 44.53 10.81
N VAL A 198 -18.09 43.69 11.64
CA VAL A 198 -16.70 43.94 12.07
C VAL A 198 -15.72 43.64 10.93
N PHE A 199 -16.04 42.68 10.06
CA PHE A 199 -15.29 42.49 8.80
C PHE A 199 -15.36 43.73 7.89
N LEU A 200 -16.55 44.30 7.66
CA LEU A 200 -16.70 45.51 6.84
C LEU A 200 -15.95 46.70 7.46
N ALA A 201 -15.94 46.81 8.78
CA ALA A 201 -15.13 47.81 9.48
C ALA A 201 -13.62 47.59 9.25
N ALA A 202 -13.14 46.33 9.29
CA ALA A 202 -11.76 45.99 9.00
C ALA A 202 -11.39 46.25 7.52
N LEU A 203 -12.30 45.92 6.60
CA LEU A 203 -12.12 46.15 5.17
C LEU A 203 -12.01 47.65 4.83
N ARG A 204 -12.86 48.49 5.45
CA ARG A 204 -12.76 49.95 5.32
C ARG A 204 -11.42 50.49 5.82
N ARG A 205 -10.92 49.99 6.94
CA ARG A 205 -9.58 50.36 7.46
C ARG A 205 -8.46 49.91 6.51
N PHE A 206 -8.61 48.73 5.92
CA PHE A 206 -7.68 48.21 4.92
C PHE A 206 -7.62 49.13 3.69
N PHE A 207 -8.76 49.44 3.05
CA PHE A 207 -8.82 50.34 1.90
C PHE A 207 -8.24 51.73 2.24
N ALA A 208 -8.63 52.31 3.37
CA ALA A 208 -8.10 53.61 3.79
C ALA A 208 -6.57 53.65 3.95
N ARG A 209 -5.91 52.51 4.19
CA ARG A 209 -4.44 52.42 4.34
C ARG A 209 -3.71 51.97 3.08
N ARG A 210 -4.35 51.17 2.22
CA ARG A 210 -3.69 50.44 1.12
C ARG A 210 -4.22 50.77 -0.27
N GLY A 211 -5.31 51.54 -0.38
CA GLY A 211 -5.99 51.86 -1.65
C GLY A 211 -7.31 51.10 -1.75
#